data_AF-A0A1I3KRM7-F1
#
_entry.id   AF-A0A1I3KRM7-F1
#
_cell.length_a   1.000
_cell.length_b   1.000
_cell.length_c   1.000
_cell.angle_alpha   90.00
_cell.angle_beta   90.00
_cell.angle_gamma   90.00
#
_symmetry.space_group_name_H-M   'P 1'
#
loop_
_entity.id
_entity.type
_entity.pdbx_description
1 polymer ?
#
loop_
_entity_poly.entity_id
_entity_poly.type
_entity_poly.pdbx_seq_one_letter_code
_entity_poly.pdbx_strand_id
1 'polypeptide(L)'
;MKRNPKQVHRALFLALQADAKNYPGGIRALAEALDLNGSTLANGLNPDHDSAPPTFATIVEIILLAQAKRTMFQLCSLTGQTTMDVDMEGADLSEEGQVKHFLSLVASASACLNTGSKYLEDGKFDAFERKNLAPLLLALHQVTASLYKRFSE
;
A
#
# COMPACT_ATOMS: atom_id res chain seq x y z
N MET A 1 -7.18 32.35 -10.27
CA MET A 1 -6.32 31.97 -9.11
C MET A 1 -5.75 30.59 -9.37
N LYS A 2 -4.41 30.45 -9.31
CA LYS A 2 -3.75 29.13 -9.39
C LYS A 2 -4.17 28.35 -8.13
N ARG A 3 -4.84 27.21 -8.29
CA ARG A 3 -5.29 26.40 -7.14
C ARG A 3 -4.06 25.97 -6.33
N ASN A 4 -4.12 26.10 -5.00
CA ASN A 4 -3.04 25.68 -4.11
C ASN A 4 -2.77 24.17 -4.35
N PRO A 5 -1.54 23.77 -4.75
CA PRO A 5 -1.24 22.37 -5.04
C PRO A 5 -1.60 21.41 -3.89
N LYS A 6 -1.48 21.87 -2.63
CA LYS A 6 -1.84 21.07 -1.46
C LYS A 6 -3.34 20.83 -1.33
N GLN A 7 -4.16 21.78 -1.82
CA GLN A 7 -5.61 21.62 -1.88
C GLN A 7 -6.04 20.77 -3.08
N VAL A 8 -5.36 20.88 -4.23
CA VAL A 8 -5.61 20.04 -5.41
C VAL A 8 -5.32 18.57 -5.09
N HIS A 9 -4.20 18.30 -4.42
CA HIS A 9 -3.79 16.95 -4.02
C HIS A 9 -4.06 16.68 -2.52
N ARG A 10 -5.20 17.16 -2.01
CA ARG A 10 -5.52 17.12 -0.57
C ARG A 10 -5.36 15.72 0.05
N ALA A 11 -5.82 14.68 -0.64
CA ALA A 11 -5.73 13.31 -0.14
C ALA A 11 -4.28 12.87 0.13
N LEU A 12 -3.34 13.23 -0.76
CA LEU A 12 -1.92 12.96 -0.60
C LEU A 12 -1.34 13.72 0.60
N PHE A 13 -1.62 15.01 0.75
CA PHE A 13 -1.11 15.82 1.86
C PHE A 13 -1.68 15.42 3.22
N LEU A 14 -2.96 14.99 3.27
CA LEU A 14 -3.54 14.41 4.46
C LEU A 14 -2.89 13.08 4.85
N ALA A 15 -2.57 12.23 3.86
CA ALA A 15 -1.86 10.99 4.10
C ALA A 15 -0.42 11.24 4.61
N LEU A 16 0.32 12.15 3.97
CA LEU A 16 1.65 12.57 4.43
C LEU A 16 1.61 13.10 5.86
N GLN A 17 0.63 13.93 6.20
CA GLN A 17 0.49 14.46 7.54
C GLN A 17 0.16 13.35 8.55
N ALA A 18 -0.70 12.40 8.20
CA ALA A 18 -1.05 11.28 9.06
C ALA A 18 0.16 10.36 9.32
N ASP A 19 0.95 10.07 8.28
CA ASP A 19 2.14 9.23 8.40
C ASP A 19 3.24 9.96 9.19
N ALA A 20 3.43 11.26 8.97
CA ALA A 20 4.35 12.09 9.74
C ALA A 20 3.95 12.21 11.23
N LYS A 21 2.64 12.21 11.55
CA LYS A 21 2.15 12.16 12.93
C LYS A 21 2.41 10.81 13.61
N ASN A 22 2.40 9.73 12.82
CA ASN A 22 2.62 8.37 13.31
C ASN A 22 4.09 7.99 13.46
N TYR A 23 5.01 8.78 12.92
CA TYR A 23 6.44 8.62 13.17
C TYR A 23 6.74 8.67 14.68
N PRO A 24 7.66 7.85 15.23
CA PRO A 24 8.04 7.92 16.64
C PRO A 24 8.50 9.34 17.04
N GLY A 25 7.79 9.96 17.99
CA GLY A 25 8.03 11.37 18.37
C GLY A 25 7.31 12.42 17.49
N GLY A 26 6.47 11.96 16.55
CA GLY A 26 5.60 12.77 15.71
C GLY A 26 6.34 13.65 14.69
N ILE A 27 5.62 14.64 14.15
CA ILE A 27 6.12 15.52 13.08
C ILE A 27 7.42 16.24 13.50
N ARG A 28 7.58 16.57 14.79
CA ARG A 28 8.76 17.27 15.27
C ARG A 28 10.01 16.39 15.21
N ALA A 29 9.93 15.16 15.72
CA ALA A 29 11.05 14.22 15.64
C ALA A 29 11.39 13.86 14.19
N LEU A 30 10.38 13.72 13.32
CA LEU A 30 10.59 13.52 11.90
C LEU A 30 11.30 14.72 11.24
N ALA A 31 10.90 15.94 11.58
CA ALA A 31 11.56 17.14 11.08
C ALA A 31 13.03 17.21 11.53
N GLU A 32 13.31 16.87 12.79
CA GLU A 32 14.67 16.80 13.32
C GLU A 32 15.50 15.74 12.57
N ALA A 33 14.94 14.57 12.27
CA ALA A 33 15.60 13.54 11.45
C ALA A 33 15.89 13.98 10.00
N LEU A 34 15.15 14.97 9.49
CA LEU A 34 15.30 15.53 8.16
C LEU A 34 16.16 16.82 8.14
N ASP A 35 16.71 17.24 9.28
CA ASP A 35 17.39 18.53 9.46
C ASP A 35 16.51 19.74 9.07
N LEU A 36 15.22 19.67 9.44
CA LEU A 36 14.21 20.67 9.14
C LEU A 36 13.59 21.24 10.42
N ASN A 37 13.06 22.47 10.31
CA ASN A 37 12.24 23.05 11.36
C ASN A 37 10.85 22.37 11.43
N GLY A 38 10.47 21.86 12.60
CA GLY A 38 9.20 21.15 12.80
C GLY A 38 7.94 21.95 12.45
N SER A 39 7.91 23.26 12.70
CA SER A 39 6.77 24.11 12.32
C SER A 39 6.71 24.29 10.80
N THR A 40 7.87 24.42 10.16
CA THR A 40 7.97 24.52 8.69
C THR A 40 7.46 23.25 8.03
N LEU A 41 7.87 22.08 8.52
CA LEU A 41 7.38 20.79 8.02
C LEU A 41 5.86 20.63 8.26
N ALA A 42 5.37 20.89 9.48
CA ALA A 42 3.95 20.75 9.81
C ALA A 42 3.06 21.63 8.92
N ASN A 43 3.46 22.87 8.70
CA ASN A 43 2.76 23.82 7.83
C ASN A 43 2.84 23.40 6.36
N GLY A 44 4.01 22.96 5.90
CA GLY A 44 4.20 22.42 4.55
C GLY A 44 3.30 21.23 4.26
N LEU A 45 3.09 20.34 5.23
CA LEU A 45 2.21 19.17 5.11
C LEU A 45 0.72 19.50 5.24
N ASN A 46 0.36 20.59 5.94
CA ASN A 46 -1.03 20.97 6.13
C ASN A 46 -1.64 21.49 4.82
N PRO A 47 -2.69 20.83 4.25
CA PRO A 47 -3.32 21.28 3.02
C PRO A 47 -4.09 22.60 3.14
N ASP A 48 -4.42 23.00 4.37
CA ASP A 48 -5.17 24.23 4.67
C ASP A 48 -4.25 25.41 5.05
N HIS A 49 -2.94 25.19 5.14
CA HIS A 49 -1.97 26.25 5.43
C HIS A 49 -1.39 26.85 4.13
N ASP A 50 -1.10 28.15 4.12
CA ASP A 50 -0.63 28.86 2.90
C ASP A 50 0.85 28.69 2.56
N SER A 51 1.61 28.03 3.43
CA SER A 51 3.03 27.74 3.17
C SER A 51 3.21 26.84 1.95
N ALA A 52 4.36 26.99 1.29
CA ALA A 52 4.76 26.11 0.21
C ALA A 52 4.78 24.63 0.66
N PRO A 53 4.44 23.68 -0.23
CA PRO A 53 4.64 22.26 0.05
C PRO A 53 6.14 21.94 0.20
N PRO A 54 6.48 20.84 0.89
CA PRO A 54 7.85 20.33 0.91
C PRO A 54 8.33 20.01 -0.50
N THR A 55 9.65 19.98 -0.68
CA THR A 55 10.25 19.53 -1.95
C THR A 55 9.94 18.06 -2.20
N PHE A 56 10.01 17.63 -3.47
CA PHE A 56 9.85 16.22 -3.80
C PHE A 56 10.85 15.32 -3.06
N ALA A 57 12.11 15.76 -2.95
CA ALA A 57 13.13 15.04 -2.18
C ALA A 57 12.70 14.84 -0.71
N THR A 58 12.21 15.90 -0.06
CA THR A 58 11.68 15.81 1.31
C THR A 58 10.50 14.85 1.41
N ILE A 59 9.60 14.82 0.42
CA ILE A 59 8.47 13.89 0.39
C ILE A 59 8.95 12.44 0.33
N VAL A 60 9.96 12.14 -0.49
CA VAL A 60 10.55 10.79 -0.59
C VAL A 60 11.18 10.39 0.74
N GLU A 61 11.95 11.27 1.38
CA GLU A 61 12.57 10.99 2.68
C GLU A 61 11.53 10.75 3.79
N ILE A 62 10.44 11.52 3.81
CA ILE A 62 9.31 11.27 4.72
C ILE A 62 8.75 9.86 4.51
N ILE A 63 8.58 9.45 3.25
CA ILE A 63 8.04 8.12 2.91
C ILE A 63 8.94 7.02 3.47
N LEU A 64 10.26 7.14 3.28
CA LEU A 64 11.24 6.17 3.75
C LEU A 64 11.34 6.12 5.27
N LEU A 65 11.46 7.27 5.94
CA LEU A 65 11.63 7.33 7.39
C LEU A 65 10.37 6.92 8.15
N ALA A 66 9.19 7.37 7.70
CA ALA A 66 7.92 7.05 8.36
C ALA A 66 7.30 5.74 7.88
N GLN A 67 7.93 5.04 6.93
CA GLN A 67 7.36 3.87 6.27
C GLN A 67 5.92 4.16 5.81
N ALA A 68 5.75 5.27 5.08
CA ALA A 68 4.48 5.96 4.87
C ALA A 68 3.54 5.22 3.89
N LYS A 69 2.99 4.07 4.32
CA LYS A 69 2.13 3.19 3.51
C LYS A 69 0.89 3.92 2.98
N ARG A 70 0.28 4.82 3.76
CA ARG A 70 -0.92 5.57 3.33
C ARG A 70 -0.58 6.58 2.24
N THR A 71 0.56 7.24 2.40
CA THR A 71 1.09 8.16 1.39
C THR A 71 1.34 7.44 0.07
N MET A 72 1.98 6.26 0.11
CA MET A 72 2.22 5.45 -1.09
C MET A 72 0.93 5.02 -1.77
N PHE A 73 -0.08 4.60 -1.01
CA PHE A 73 -1.40 4.29 -1.56
C PHE A 73 -2.00 5.49 -2.31
N GLN A 74 -1.90 6.71 -1.74
CA GLN A 74 -2.39 7.92 -2.40
C GLN A 74 -1.57 8.35 -3.63
N LEU A 75 -0.30 7.97 -3.73
CA LEU A 75 0.49 8.21 -4.93
C LEU A 75 0.08 7.25 -6.06
N CYS A 76 -0.09 5.96 -5.77
CA CYS A 76 -0.55 4.98 -6.74
C CYS A 76 -1.95 5.29 -7.25
N SER A 77 -2.84 5.81 -6.40
CA SER A 77 -4.21 6.15 -6.81
C SER A 77 -4.26 7.25 -7.88
N LEU A 78 -3.22 8.10 -7.99
CA LEU A 78 -3.12 9.13 -9.03
C LEU A 78 -3.06 8.54 -10.45
N THR A 79 -2.56 7.32 -10.59
CA THR A 79 -2.45 6.60 -11.88
C THR A 79 -3.46 5.47 -12.01
N GLY A 80 -4.45 5.40 -11.11
CA GLY A 80 -5.42 4.30 -11.07
C GLY A 80 -4.82 2.98 -10.59
N GLN A 81 -3.66 3.01 -9.94
CA GLN A 81 -3.00 1.85 -9.35
C GLN A 81 -3.33 1.76 -7.84
N THR A 82 -3.14 0.58 -7.27
CA THR A 82 -3.26 0.35 -5.83
C THR A 82 -1.98 -0.29 -5.31
N THR A 83 -1.51 0.16 -4.14
CA THR A 83 -0.44 -0.55 -3.44
C THR A 83 -1.01 -1.80 -2.79
N MET A 84 -0.28 -2.91 -2.88
CA MET A 84 -0.59 -4.13 -2.14
C MET A 84 0.60 -4.51 -1.26
N ASP A 85 0.30 -4.91 -0.03
CA ASP A 85 1.30 -5.44 0.90
C ASP A 85 1.56 -6.89 0.50
N VAL A 86 2.61 -7.10 -0.28
CA VAL A 86 3.09 -8.43 -0.65
C VAL A 86 4.23 -8.76 0.30
N ASP A 87 4.02 -9.76 1.13
CA ASP A 87 5.10 -10.28 1.98
C ASP A 87 6.08 -11.04 1.08
N MET A 88 7.27 -10.47 0.92
CA MET A 88 8.36 -11.02 0.11
C MET A 88 9.39 -11.75 0.97
N GLU A 89 9.25 -11.77 2.31
CA GLU A 89 10.31 -12.19 3.23
C GLU A 89 10.31 -13.70 3.54
N GLY A 90 9.43 -14.51 2.93
CA GLY A 90 9.29 -15.93 3.31
C GLY A 90 9.28 -16.96 2.17
N ALA A 91 9.42 -16.57 0.90
CA ALA A 91 9.28 -17.52 -0.20
C ALA A 91 10.62 -18.18 -0.55
N ASP A 92 10.66 -19.51 -0.45
CA ASP A 92 11.73 -20.36 -1.00
C ASP A 92 12.11 -19.86 -2.41
N LEU A 93 13.35 -19.39 -2.56
CA LEU A 93 13.82 -18.59 -3.70
C LEU A 93 14.10 -19.43 -4.95
N SER A 94 13.88 -20.74 -4.90
CA SER A 94 14.01 -21.61 -6.07
C SER A 94 12.82 -21.43 -7.01
N GLU A 95 13.10 -21.29 -8.31
CA GLU A 95 12.07 -21.18 -9.35
C GLU A 95 11.12 -22.38 -9.33
N GLU A 96 11.66 -23.58 -9.10
CA GLU A 96 10.89 -24.81 -8.95
C GLU A 96 9.97 -24.79 -7.70
N GLY A 97 10.46 -24.27 -6.57
CA GLY A 97 9.68 -24.10 -5.35
C GLY A 97 8.52 -23.13 -5.53
N GLN A 98 8.74 -22.03 -6.24
CA GLN A 98 7.71 -21.02 -6.52
C GLN A 98 6.65 -21.54 -7.49
N VAL A 99 7.03 -22.27 -8.55
CA VAL A 99 6.08 -22.90 -9.48
C VAL A 99 5.26 -23.99 -8.77
N LYS A 100 5.90 -24.84 -7.95
CA LYS A 100 5.19 -25.85 -7.14
C LYS A 100 4.22 -25.20 -6.15
N HIS A 101 4.65 -24.12 -5.49
CA HIS A 101 3.80 -23.39 -4.55
C HIS A 101 2.62 -22.72 -5.27
N PHE A 102 2.85 -22.13 -6.44
CA PHE A 102 1.78 -21.59 -7.30
C PHE A 102 0.77 -22.66 -7.71
N LEU A 103 1.23 -23.80 -8.24
CA LEU A 103 0.34 -24.88 -8.67
C LEU A 103 -0.46 -25.46 -7.48
N SER A 104 0.17 -25.57 -6.30
CA SER A 104 -0.51 -25.98 -5.05
C SER A 104 -1.55 -24.97 -4.59
N LEU A 105 -1.26 -23.68 -4.69
CA LEU A 105 -2.21 -22.60 -4.40
C LEU A 105 -3.35 -22.56 -5.41
N VAL A 106 -3.08 -22.76 -6.71
CA VAL A 106 -4.10 -22.87 -7.75
C VAL A 106 -5.00 -24.09 -7.50
N ALA A 107 -4.44 -25.22 -7.08
CA ALA A 107 -5.23 -26.39 -6.70
C ALA A 107 -6.11 -26.11 -5.47
N SER A 108 -5.54 -25.48 -4.43
CA SER A 108 -6.26 -25.09 -3.22
C SER A 108 -7.35 -24.06 -3.50
N ALA A 109 -7.06 -23.11 -4.39
CA ALA A 109 -7.99 -22.10 -4.84
C ALA A 109 -9.11 -22.68 -5.69
N SER A 110 -8.78 -23.60 -6.60
CA SER A 110 -9.76 -24.33 -7.40
C SER A 110 -10.69 -25.14 -6.48
N ALA A 111 -10.17 -25.79 -5.44
CA ALA A 111 -10.99 -26.49 -4.45
C ALA A 111 -11.88 -25.53 -3.62
N CYS A 112 -11.33 -24.40 -3.20
CA CYS A 112 -12.07 -23.37 -2.47
C CYS A 112 -13.17 -22.73 -3.35
N LEU A 113 -12.86 -22.40 -4.60
CA LEU A 113 -13.79 -21.88 -5.59
C LEU A 113 -14.83 -22.92 -6.02
N ASN A 114 -14.49 -24.21 -6.04
CA ASN A 114 -15.45 -25.29 -6.28
C ASN A 114 -16.41 -25.50 -5.10
N THR A 115 -15.99 -25.12 -3.89
CA THR A 115 -16.88 -25.02 -2.72
C THR A 115 -17.68 -23.72 -2.79
N GLY A 116 -17.04 -22.63 -3.22
CA GLY A 116 -17.60 -21.29 -3.46
C GLY A 116 -18.69 -21.24 -4.53
N SER A 117 -18.52 -22.01 -5.60
CA SER A 117 -19.47 -22.06 -6.72
C SER A 117 -20.83 -22.63 -6.30
N LYS A 118 -20.86 -23.45 -5.25
CA LYS A 118 -22.11 -23.93 -4.63
C LYS A 118 -22.87 -22.81 -3.93
N TYR A 119 -22.17 -21.81 -3.38
CA TYR A 119 -22.79 -20.62 -2.79
C TYR A 119 -23.25 -19.62 -3.86
N LEU A 120 -22.68 -19.69 -5.07
CA LEU A 120 -23.13 -18.87 -6.20
C LEU A 120 -24.56 -19.19 -6.65
N GLU A 121 -25.10 -20.36 -6.27
CA GLU A 121 -26.51 -20.73 -6.49
C GLU A 121 -27.50 -19.85 -5.70
N ASP A 122 -27.08 -19.23 -4.58
CA ASP A 122 -27.94 -18.35 -3.77
C ASP A 122 -27.71 -16.84 -4.04
N GLY A 123 -26.64 -16.51 -4.78
CA GLY A 123 -26.29 -15.15 -5.20
C GLY A 123 -25.77 -14.22 -4.08
N LYS A 124 -25.47 -14.74 -2.88
CA LYS A 124 -24.99 -13.97 -1.73
C LYS A 124 -23.65 -14.51 -1.25
N PHE A 125 -22.72 -13.57 -1.01
CA PHE A 125 -21.47 -13.86 -0.32
C PHE A 125 -21.55 -13.35 1.11
N ASP A 126 -21.79 -14.25 2.06
CA ASP A 126 -21.93 -13.93 3.48
C ASP A 126 -20.59 -13.57 4.16
N ALA A 127 -20.64 -13.14 5.42
CA ALA A 127 -19.44 -12.71 6.15
C ALA A 127 -18.46 -13.86 6.42
N PHE A 128 -18.93 -15.10 6.51
CA PHE A 128 -18.13 -16.29 6.75
C PHE A 128 -17.39 -16.71 5.48
N GLU A 129 -18.07 -16.69 4.34
CA GLU A 129 -17.51 -17.00 3.02
C GLU A 129 -16.43 -16.00 2.63
N ARG A 130 -16.66 -14.70 2.82
CA ARG A 130 -15.63 -13.66 2.59
C ARG A 130 -14.39 -13.88 3.45
N LYS A 131 -14.56 -14.33 4.70
CA LYS A 131 -13.46 -14.61 5.63
C LYS A 131 -12.61 -15.81 5.17
N ASN A 132 -13.21 -16.78 4.49
CA ASN A 132 -12.51 -17.94 3.94
C ASN A 132 -11.86 -17.67 2.57
N LEU A 133 -12.52 -16.86 1.72
CA LEU A 133 -12.03 -16.53 0.37
C LEU A 133 -10.91 -15.49 0.36
N ALA A 134 -10.98 -14.46 1.22
CA ALA A 134 -10.03 -13.34 1.18
C ALA A 134 -8.55 -13.76 1.39
N PRO A 135 -8.20 -14.62 2.36
CA PRO A 135 -6.81 -15.06 2.54
C PRO A 135 -6.27 -15.84 1.34
N LEU A 136 -7.13 -16.64 0.71
CA LEU A 136 -6.77 -17.46 -0.44
C LEU A 136 -6.56 -16.60 -1.71
N LEU A 137 -7.40 -15.59 -1.94
CA LEU A 137 -7.21 -14.62 -3.02
C LEU A 137 -5.91 -13.82 -2.83
N LEU A 138 -5.59 -13.42 -1.59
CA LEU A 138 -4.35 -12.73 -1.28
C LEU A 138 -3.13 -13.63 -1.56
N ALA A 139 -3.13 -14.88 -1.08
CA ALA A 139 -2.02 -15.81 -1.29
C ALA A 139 -1.79 -16.12 -2.78
N LEU A 140 -2.87 -16.36 -3.55
CA LEU A 140 -2.79 -16.50 -5.00
C LEU A 140 -2.16 -15.27 -5.66
N HIS A 141 -2.61 -14.08 -5.27
CA HIS A 141 -2.12 -12.84 -5.84
C HIS A 141 -0.63 -12.64 -5.55
N GLN A 142 -0.19 -12.85 -4.31
CA GLN A 142 1.22 -12.73 -3.90
C GLN A 142 2.13 -13.65 -4.72
N VAL A 143 1.74 -14.93 -4.88
CA VAL A 143 2.55 -15.89 -5.64
C VAL A 143 2.53 -15.60 -7.14
N THR A 144 1.38 -15.17 -7.68
CA THR A 144 1.28 -14.76 -9.09
C THR A 144 2.15 -13.54 -9.37
N ALA A 145 2.11 -12.52 -8.50
CA ALA A 145 2.92 -11.31 -8.63
C ALA A 145 4.42 -11.61 -8.53
N SER A 146 4.82 -12.48 -7.60
CA SER A 146 6.21 -12.92 -7.44
C SER A 146 6.73 -13.65 -8.69
N LEU A 147 5.94 -14.59 -9.25
CA LEU A 147 6.29 -15.28 -10.49
C LEU A 147 6.35 -14.34 -11.69
N TYR A 148 5.36 -13.45 -11.85
CA TYR A 148 5.32 -12.52 -12.98
C TYR A 148 6.53 -11.59 -13.00
N LYS A 149 6.93 -11.05 -11.84
CA LYS A 149 8.14 -10.23 -11.70
C LYS A 149 9.37 -10.99 -12.20
N ARG A 150 9.54 -12.24 -11.76
CA ARG A 150 10.71 -13.05 -12.11
C ARG A 150 10.77 -13.48 -13.57
N PHE A 151 9.63 -13.63 -14.24
CA PHE A 151 9.59 -13.89 -15.69
C PHE A 151 9.75 -12.63 -16.54
N SER A 152 9.64 -11.45 -15.94
CA SER A 152 9.75 -10.15 -16.63
C SER A 152 11.12 -9.48 -16.42
N GLU A 153 11.97 -10.04 -15.57
CA GLU A 153 13.39 -9.69 -15.36
C GLU A 153 14.28 -10.58 -16.24
#